data_AF-A0A952AKI8-F1
#
_entry.id   AF-A0A952AKI8-F1
#
_cell.length_a   1.000
_cell.length_b   1.000
_cell.length_c   1.000
_cell.angle_alpha   90.00
_cell.angle_beta   90.00
_cell.angle_gamma   90.00
#
_symmetry.space_group_name_H-M   'P 1'
#
loop_
_entity.id
_entity.type
_entity.pdbx_description
1 polymer ?
#
loop_
_entity_poly.entity_id
_entity_poly.type
_entity_poly.pdbx_seq_one_letter_code
_entity_poly.pdbx_strand_id
1 'polypeptide(L)'
;MQVGLDTFNISYNVFMSKVGKDLSVGVRIKASTDTKKDVVRVWTDTKNWQFSLVGLIDEDANISIERVEIQSFGDSLAYLKLIAIHEKPSFKIDLQKLGSGFAELAQVSNDEAQIFLDNYMQSSVNLTLTEQLFSDYAKDENTKSWLTL
;
A
#
# COMPACT_ATOMS: atom_id res chain seq x y z
N MET A 1 16.44 -6.64 0.19
CA MET A 1 16.75 -7.66 1.21
C MET A 1 15.42 -8.01 1.82
N GLN A 2 14.98 -9.27 1.70
CA GLN A 2 13.72 -9.66 2.30
C GLN A 2 13.93 -9.88 3.80
N VAL A 3 13.34 -9.01 4.61
CA VAL A 3 13.31 -9.13 6.07
C VAL A 3 11.89 -9.43 6.54
N GLY A 4 11.77 -10.09 7.68
CA GLY A 4 10.46 -10.26 8.32
C GLY A 4 10.01 -8.94 8.95
N LEU A 5 8.70 -8.70 8.96
CA LEU A 5 8.09 -7.54 9.63
C LEU A 5 8.47 -7.45 11.13
N ASP A 6 8.77 -8.59 11.75
CA ASP A 6 9.25 -8.72 13.13
C ASP A 6 10.63 -8.07 13.39
N THR A 7 11.35 -7.71 12.33
CA THR A 7 12.58 -6.90 12.43
C THR A 7 12.28 -5.45 12.84
N PHE A 8 11.04 -5.00 12.65
CA PHE A 8 10.59 -3.64 12.94
C PHE A 8 9.71 -3.60 14.18
N ASN A 9 9.58 -2.43 14.80
CA ASN A 9 8.77 -2.24 16.00
C ASN A 9 7.26 -2.19 15.70
N ILE A 10 6.75 -3.17 14.94
CA ILE A 10 5.35 -3.28 14.56
C ILE A 10 4.91 -4.74 14.47
N SER A 11 3.81 -5.06 15.14
CA SER A 11 3.24 -6.42 15.06
C SER A 11 2.51 -6.64 13.73
N TYR A 12 2.57 -7.88 13.24
CA TYR A 12 1.81 -8.35 12.07
C TYR A 12 0.33 -7.98 12.11
N ASN A 13 -0.35 -8.21 13.24
CA ASN A 13 -1.78 -7.94 13.37
C ASN A 13 -2.10 -6.44 13.26
N VAL A 14 -1.25 -5.59 13.85
CA VAL A 14 -1.42 -4.13 13.79
C VAL A 14 -1.22 -3.62 12.37
N PHE A 15 -0.16 -4.07 11.70
CA PHE A 15 0.10 -3.72 10.29
C PHE A 15 -1.06 -4.16 9.39
N MET A 16 -1.52 -5.40 9.53
CA MET A 16 -2.62 -5.93 8.73
C MET A 16 -3.96 -5.28 9.00
N SER A 17 -4.23 -4.92 10.25
CA SER A 17 -5.44 -4.16 10.58
C SER A 17 -5.43 -2.78 9.91
N LYS A 18 -4.28 -2.09 9.89
CA LYS A 18 -4.13 -0.79 9.20
C LYS A 18 -4.30 -0.94 7.69
N VAL A 19 -3.55 -1.85 7.07
CA VAL A 19 -3.62 -2.10 5.62
C VAL A 19 -5.04 -2.49 5.21
N GLY A 20 -5.68 -3.40 5.95
CA GLY A 20 -7.04 -3.85 5.66
C GLY A 20 -8.06 -2.70 5.75
N LYS A 21 -7.93 -1.83 6.77
CA LYS A 21 -8.79 -0.65 6.92
C LYS A 21 -8.58 0.38 5.81
N ASP A 22 -7.34 0.62 5.40
CA ASP A 22 -7.06 1.55 4.30
C ASP A 22 -7.62 1.00 2.97
N LEU A 23 -7.39 -0.28 2.68
CA LEU A 23 -7.86 -0.92 1.46
C LEU A 23 -9.39 -1.05 1.41
N SER A 24 -10.09 -1.16 2.55
CA SER A 24 -11.55 -1.24 2.55
C SER A 24 -12.24 0.00 1.98
N VAL A 25 -11.53 1.13 1.99
CA VAL A 25 -11.96 2.40 1.41
C VAL A 25 -11.10 2.78 0.20
N GLY A 26 -10.58 1.78 -0.53
CA GLY A 26 -9.84 1.98 -1.77
C GLY A 26 -10.70 1.80 -3.01
N VAL A 27 -10.22 2.33 -4.15
CA VAL A 27 -10.87 2.11 -5.45
C VAL A 27 -10.45 0.73 -5.99
N ARG A 28 -11.44 -0.13 -6.20
CA ARG A 28 -11.28 -1.45 -6.83
C ARG A 28 -11.24 -1.32 -8.36
N ILE A 29 -10.13 -1.75 -8.93
CA ILE A 29 -9.79 -1.71 -10.35
C ILE A 29 -9.72 -3.15 -10.86
N LYS A 30 -10.36 -3.42 -11.99
CA LYS A 30 -10.27 -4.74 -12.62
C LYS A 30 -8.87 -4.94 -13.20
N ALA A 31 -8.11 -5.93 -12.74
CA ALA A 31 -6.82 -6.21 -13.38
C ALA A 31 -7.01 -6.93 -14.73
N SER A 32 -5.92 -7.10 -15.48
CA SER A 32 -5.95 -7.85 -16.74
C SER A 32 -6.48 -9.27 -16.50
N THR A 33 -7.11 -9.83 -17.54
CA THR A 33 -7.70 -11.18 -17.56
C THR A 33 -6.74 -12.30 -17.14
N ASP A 34 -5.43 -12.05 -17.13
CA ASP A 34 -4.40 -13.04 -16.85
C ASP A 34 -4.26 -13.37 -15.35
N THR A 35 -4.55 -12.41 -14.47
CA THR A 35 -4.36 -12.58 -13.02
C THR A 35 -5.65 -12.96 -12.28
N LYS A 36 -6.82 -12.70 -12.88
CA LYS A 36 -8.15 -12.88 -12.27
C LYS A 36 -8.30 -12.25 -10.87
N LYS A 37 -7.45 -11.27 -10.55
CA LYS A 37 -7.40 -10.59 -9.26
C LYS A 37 -7.74 -9.14 -9.48
N ASP A 38 -8.56 -8.58 -8.61
CA ASP A 38 -8.78 -7.15 -8.65
C ASP A 38 -7.66 -6.45 -7.89
N VAL A 39 -7.37 -5.23 -8.30
CA VAL A 39 -6.39 -4.36 -7.67
C VAL A 39 -7.14 -3.31 -6.89
N VAL A 40 -6.82 -3.12 -5.62
CA VAL A 40 -7.35 -2.01 -4.82
C VAL A 40 -6.25 -0.97 -4.66
N ARG A 41 -6.55 0.28 -5.01
CA ARG A 41 -5.64 1.42 -4.83
C ARG A 41 -6.24 2.41 -3.85
N VAL A 42 -5.42 2.90 -2.93
CA VAL A 42 -5.82 3.96 -2.00
C VAL A 42 -4.62 4.87 -1.72
N TRP A 43 -4.89 6.16 -1.60
CA TRP A 43 -3.92 7.13 -1.11
C TRP A 43 -4.10 7.37 0.37
N THR A 44 -2.99 7.41 1.09
CA THR A 44 -2.96 7.85 2.49
C THR A 44 -1.93 8.94 2.64
N ASP A 45 -2.09 9.84 3.59
CA ASP A 45 -1.14 10.92 3.81
C ASP A 45 -0.90 11.19 5.30
N THR A 46 0.26 11.79 5.55
CA THR A 46 0.56 12.54 6.76
C THR A 46 0.78 14.00 6.36
N LYS A 47 1.14 14.85 7.32
CA LYS A 47 1.52 16.24 7.03
C LYS A 47 2.65 16.36 5.99
N ASN A 48 3.55 15.39 5.93
CA ASN A 48 4.81 15.49 5.18
C ASN A 48 4.93 14.43 4.07
N TRP A 49 4.14 13.35 4.14
CA TRP A 49 4.28 12.18 3.28
C TRP A 49 2.94 11.81 2.66
N GLN A 50 2.96 11.43 1.39
CA GLN A 50 1.85 10.77 0.71
C GLN A 50 2.26 9.34 0.42
N PHE A 51 1.33 8.41 0.57
CA PHE A 51 1.55 6.99 0.32
C PHE A 51 0.52 6.47 -0.67
N SER A 52 1.00 5.83 -1.73
CA SER A 52 0.15 5.02 -2.61
C SER A 52 0.17 3.58 -2.12
N LEU A 53 -0.98 3.07 -1.69
CA LEU A 53 -1.18 1.70 -1.23
C LEU A 53 -1.88 0.87 -2.31
N VAL A 54 -1.40 -0.36 -2.47
CA VAL A 54 -1.84 -1.29 -3.51
C VAL A 54 -2.09 -2.64 -2.90
N GLY A 55 -3.33 -3.13 -2.96
CA GLY A 55 -3.67 -4.50 -2.62
C GLY A 55 -4.01 -5.32 -3.86
N LEU A 56 -3.55 -6.57 -3.94
CA LEU A 56 -4.10 -7.58 -4.84
C LEU A 56 -5.11 -8.43 -4.06
N ILE A 57 -6.32 -8.56 -4.59
CA ILE A 57 -7.45 -9.27 -3.95
C ILE A 57 -8.10 -10.26 -4.93
N ASP A 58 -8.55 -11.41 -4.43
CA ASP A 58 -9.33 -12.35 -5.24
C ASP A 58 -10.72 -11.77 -5.56
N GLU A 59 -11.33 -12.25 -6.65
CA GLU A 59 -12.59 -11.71 -7.18
C GLU A 59 -13.79 -11.91 -6.21
N ASP A 60 -13.65 -12.76 -5.19
CA ASP A 60 -14.70 -13.14 -4.23
C ASP A 60 -14.89 -12.15 -3.06
N ALA A 61 -16.03 -12.26 -2.37
CA ALA A 61 -16.47 -11.39 -1.27
C ALA A 61 -15.52 -11.29 -0.05
N ASN A 62 -14.46 -12.10 -0.02
CA ASN A 62 -13.44 -12.07 1.02
C ASN A 62 -12.16 -11.44 0.45
N ILE A 63 -11.85 -10.23 0.91
CA ILE A 63 -10.60 -9.55 0.57
C ILE A 63 -9.42 -10.33 1.18
N SER A 64 -8.74 -11.15 0.35
CA SER A 64 -7.46 -11.78 0.66
C SER A 64 -6.33 -10.86 0.21
N ILE A 65 -5.67 -10.18 1.15
CA ILE A 65 -4.48 -9.39 0.82
C ILE A 65 -3.32 -10.36 0.54
N GLU A 66 -2.90 -10.48 -0.71
CA GLU A 66 -1.77 -11.32 -1.08
C GLU A 66 -0.45 -10.56 -1.13
N ARG A 67 -0.53 -9.33 -1.63
CA ARG A 67 0.59 -8.44 -1.81
C ARG A 67 0.15 -7.03 -1.53
N VAL A 68 1.00 -6.33 -0.79
CA VAL A 68 0.87 -4.92 -0.50
C VAL A 68 2.05 -4.21 -1.12
N GLU A 69 1.80 -3.15 -1.90
CA GLU A 69 2.83 -2.18 -2.22
C GLU A 69 2.50 -0.84 -1.60
N ILE A 70 3.47 -0.23 -0.93
CA ILE A 70 3.35 1.12 -0.36
C ILE A 70 4.46 1.97 -0.95
N GLN A 71 4.12 3.06 -1.63
CA GLN A 71 5.11 3.96 -2.22
C GLN A 71 4.96 5.34 -1.59
N SER A 72 6.06 5.93 -1.12
CA SER A 72 6.04 7.28 -0.54
C SER A 72 6.41 8.37 -1.54
N PHE A 73 5.71 9.49 -1.47
CA PHE A 73 5.89 10.73 -2.24
C PHE A 73 5.85 11.93 -1.28
N GLY A 74 6.52 13.05 -1.60
CA GLY A 74 6.53 14.27 -0.76
C GLY A 74 7.93 14.70 -0.31
N ASP A 75 8.05 15.39 0.83
CA ASP A 75 9.28 16.01 1.38
C ASP A 75 10.43 15.02 1.70
N SER A 76 10.27 13.74 1.34
CA SER A 76 11.33 12.74 1.38
C SER A 76 12.28 12.94 0.19
N LEU A 77 13.59 13.09 0.48
CA LEU A 77 14.65 13.14 -0.53
C LEU A 77 14.79 11.84 -1.35
N ALA A 78 14.11 10.76 -0.97
CA ALA A 78 14.09 9.50 -1.68
C ALA A 78 12.65 8.95 -1.79
N TYR A 79 12.26 8.54 -3.00
CA TYR A 79 11.06 7.73 -3.19
C TYR A 79 11.32 6.36 -2.56
N LEU A 80 10.53 5.97 -1.55
CA LEU A 80 10.66 4.65 -0.93
C LEU A 80 9.51 3.78 -1.38
N LYS A 81 9.81 2.53 -1.71
CA LYS A 81 8.82 1.51 -2.05
C LYS A 81 8.95 0.33 -1.10
N LEU A 82 7.85 0.01 -0.44
CA LEU A 82 7.64 -1.21 0.31
C LEU A 82 6.88 -2.21 -0.54
N ILE A 83 7.38 -3.44 -0.57
CA ILE A 83 6.66 -4.61 -1.08
C ILE A 83 6.54 -5.59 0.08
N ALA A 84 5.31 -5.84 0.52
CA ALA A 84 4.99 -6.84 1.52
C ALA A 84 4.26 -8.00 0.84
N ILE A 85 4.86 -9.18 0.84
CA ILE A 85 4.28 -10.41 0.32
C ILE A 85 3.77 -11.23 1.50
N HIS A 86 2.48 -11.59 1.45
CA HIS A 86 1.84 -12.32 2.52
C HIS A 86 2.27 -13.79 2.49
N GLU A 87 2.92 -14.23 3.57
CA GLU A 87 3.32 -15.62 3.78
C GLU A 87 2.82 -16.07 5.16
N LYS A 88 1.53 -16.43 5.29
CA LYS A 88 0.92 -16.75 6.62
C LYS A 88 1.84 -17.64 7.47
N PRO A 89 2.18 -17.25 8.73
CA PRO A 89 1.66 -16.13 9.52
C PRO A 89 2.53 -14.85 9.49
N SER A 90 3.36 -14.63 8.47
CA SER A 90 4.30 -13.52 8.37
C SER A 90 4.14 -12.71 7.07
N PHE A 91 4.88 -11.61 6.99
CA PHE A 91 5.16 -10.90 5.75
C PHE A 91 6.66 -10.90 5.51
N LYS A 92 7.04 -11.18 4.26
CA LYS A 92 8.35 -10.79 3.76
C LYS A 92 8.25 -9.38 3.21
N ILE A 93 9.07 -8.49 3.75
CA ILE A 93 9.12 -7.09 3.36
C ILE A 93 10.40 -6.87 2.59
N ASP A 94 10.27 -6.24 1.43
CA ASP A 94 11.38 -5.67 0.69
C ASP A 94 11.17 -4.15 0.61
N LEU A 95 12.18 -3.39 0.99
CA LEU A 95 12.14 -1.93 0.98
C LEU A 95 13.24 -1.37 0.09
N GLN A 96 12.85 -0.54 -0.86
CA GLN A 96 13.72 -0.06 -1.93
C GLN A 96 13.70 1.46 -2.01
N LYS A 97 14.88 2.06 -2.24
CA LYS A 97 15.00 3.46 -2.68
C LYS A 97 14.85 3.49 -4.19
N LEU A 98 13.94 4.33 -4.67
CA LEU A 98 13.71 4.56 -6.08
C LEU A 98 14.30 5.92 -6.50
N GLY A 99 14.87 5.93 -7.70
CA GLY A 99 15.44 7.12 -8.32
C GLY A 99 14.44 7.89 -9.17
N SER A 100 14.92 8.96 -9.80
CA SER A 100 14.17 9.66 -10.85
C SER A 100 13.84 8.68 -11.98
N GLY A 101 12.56 8.37 -12.17
CA GLY A 101 12.09 7.34 -13.11
C GLY A 101 11.74 5.99 -12.48
N PHE A 102 11.68 5.90 -11.14
CA PHE A 102 11.27 4.70 -10.39
C PHE A 102 12.21 3.49 -10.52
N ALA A 103 13.44 3.69 -10.99
CA ALA A 103 14.48 2.66 -10.98
C ALA A 103 14.96 2.40 -9.55
N GLU A 104 15.14 1.13 -9.17
CA GLU A 104 15.75 0.76 -7.89
C GLU A 104 17.20 1.29 -7.86
N LEU A 105 17.50 2.14 -6.89
CA LEU A 105 18.83 2.73 -6.73
C LEU A 105 19.65 2.05 -5.64
N ALA A 106 18.98 1.71 -4.55
CA ALA A 106 19.64 1.17 -3.37
C ALA A 106 18.64 0.49 -2.45
N GLN A 107 19.20 -0.36 -1.60
CA GLN A 107 18.50 -0.89 -0.44
C GLN A 107 18.40 0.19 0.64
N VAL A 108 17.30 0.16 1.38
CA VAL A 108 17.02 1.09 2.48
C VAL A 108 17.66 0.56 3.76
N SER A 109 18.19 1.42 4.63
CA SER A 109 18.66 0.98 5.95
C SER A 109 17.48 0.60 6.86
N ASN A 110 17.74 -0.19 7.92
CA ASN A 110 16.67 -0.55 8.87
C ASN A 110 16.04 0.69 9.54
N ASP A 111 16.83 1.73 9.83
CA ASP A 111 16.33 2.96 10.45
C ASP A 111 15.41 3.73 9.50
N GLU A 112 15.80 3.87 8.24
CA GLU A 112 14.98 4.50 7.21
C GLU A 112 13.69 3.69 6.95
N ALA A 113 13.78 2.37 7.01
CA ALA A 113 12.63 1.48 6.89
C ALA A 113 11.65 1.61 8.08
N GLN A 114 12.18 1.74 9.29
CA GLN A 114 11.36 2.01 10.48
C GLN A 114 10.65 3.37 10.37
N ILE A 115 11.36 4.42 9.94
CA ILE A 115 10.75 5.75 9.73
C ILE A 115 9.65 5.69 8.68
N PHE A 116 9.87 4.98 7.57
CA PHE A 116 8.86 4.77 6.54
C PHE A 116 7.59 4.12 7.13
N LEU A 117 7.78 3.00 7.84
CA LEU A 117 6.68 2.25 8.45
C LEU A 117 5.93 3.09 9.48
N ASP A 118 6.63 3.80 10.36
CA ASP A 118 6.01 4.65 11.39
C ASP A 118 5.15 5.75 10.76
N ASN A 119 5.64 6.40 9.68
CA ASN A 119 4.87 7.42 8.98
C ASN A 119 3.65 6.82 8.26
N TYR A 120 3.78 5.66 7.62
CA TYR A 120 2.63 4.98 7.02
C TYR A 120 1.60 4.58 8.08
N MET A 121 2.03 4.09 9.24
CA MET A 121 1.12 3.69 10.30
C MET A 121 0.37 4.87 10.93
N GLN A 122 0.96 6.07 10.87
CA GLN A 122 0.32 7.32 11.29
C GLN A 122 -0.48 8.00 10.17
N SER A 123 -0.40 7.51 8.93
CA SER A 123 -1.11 8.10 7.81
C SER A 123 -2.61 7.88 7.89
N SER A 124 -3.36 8.83 7.34
CA SER A 124 -4.81 8.76 7.21
C SER A 124 -5.19 8.64 5.74
N VAL A 125 -6.31 7.98 5.44
CA VAL A 125 -6.77 7.86 4.05
C VAL A 125 -7.13 9.23 3.49
N ASN A 126 -6.61 9.54 2.30
CA ASN A 126 -7.00 10.70 1.51
C ASN A 126 -7.99 10.27 0.42
N LEU A 127 -9.28 10.28 0.78
CA LEU A 127 -10.37 9.85 -0.10
C LEU A 127 -10.45 10.74 -1.34
N THR A 128 -10.35 12.05 -1.18
CA THR A 128 -10.42 13.02 -2.28
C THR A 128 -9.34 12.75 -3.34
N LEU A 129 -8.09 12.56 -2.93
CA LEU A 129 -7.00 12.26 -3.86
C LEU A 129 -7.16 10.87 -4.49
N THR A 130 -7.62 9.89 -3.71
CA THR A 130 -7.92 8.53 -4.20
C THR A 130 -8.96 8.55 -5.32
N GLU A 131 -10.07 9.29 -5.13
CA GLU A 131 -11.12 9.45 -6.14
C GLU A 131 -10.60 10.17 -7.37
N GLN A 132 -9.90 11.29 -7.19
CA GLN A 132 -9.39 12.11 -8.29
C GLN A 132 -8.45 11.32 -9.21
N LEU A 133 -7.58 10.48 -8.64
CA LEU A 133 -6.57 9.76 -9.43
C LEU A 133 -7.05 8.43 -10.01
N PHE A 134 -8.05 7.78 -9.40
CA PHE A 134 -8.45 6.42 -9.80
C PHE A 134 -9.91 6.28 -10.25
N SER A 135 -10.70 7.34 -10.24
CA SER A 135 -12.13 7.28 -10.61
C SER A 135 -12.39 6.69 -12.00
N ASP A 136 -11.58 7.04 -12.99
CA ASP A 136 -11.72 6.56 -14.38
C ASP A 136 -11.34 5.08 -14.56
N TYR A 137 -10.65 4.49 -13.58
CA TYR A 137 -10.18 3.11 -13.61
C TYR A 137 -11.03 2.15 -12.77
N ALA A 138 -12.04 2.67 -12.06
CA ALA A 138 -12.90 1.87 -11.20
C ALA A 138 -13.66 0.81 -12.00
N LYS A 139 -13.75 -0.41 -11.46
CA LYS A 139 -14.48 -1.54 -12.08
C LYS A 139 -16.00 -1.30 -12.17
N ASP A 140 -16.54 -0.44 -11.31
CA ASP A 140 -17.95 -0.04 -11.23
C ASP A 140 -18.03 1.43 -10.79
N GLU A 141 -18.91 2.23 -11.39
CA GLU A 141 -19.21 3.59 -10.93
C GLU A 141 -19.69 3.61 -9.47
N ASN A 142 -20.32 2.53 -9.01
CA ASN A 142 -20.71 2.33 -7.61
C ASN A 142 -19.54 1.98 -6.68
N THR A 143 -18.34 1.69 -7.18
CA THR A 143 -17.15 1.47 -6.33
C THR A 143 -16.84 2.71 -5.50
N LYS A 144 -17.26 3.90 -5.97
CA LYS A 144 -17.23 5.16 -5.20
C LYS A 144 -18.02 5.07 -3.90
N SER A 145 -19.10 4.28 -3.85
CA SER A 145 -19.94 4.13 -2.65
C SER A 145 -19.27 3.36 -1.49
N TRP A 146 -18.12 2.72 -1.74
CA TRP A 146 -17.33 2.06 -0.69
C TRP A 146 -16.36 3.02 0.02
N LEU A 147 -16.20 4.23 -0.49
CA LEU A 147 -15.32 5.27 0.07
C LEU A 147 -15.94 6.00 1.26
N THR A 148 -17.18 5.68 1.65
CA THR A 148 -17.85 6.30 2.79
C THR A 148 -17.56 5.57 4.10
N LEU A 149 -17.01 6.30 5.07
CA LEU A 149 -16.84 5.88 6.47
C LEU A 149 -18.18 5.65 7.17
#